data_AF-A0A017SR32-F1
#
_entry.id   AF-A0A017SR32-F1
#
_cell.length_a   1.000
_cell.length_b   1.000
_cell.length_c   1.000
_cell.angle_alpha   90.00
_cell.angle_beta   90.00
_cell.angle_gamma   90.00
#
_symmetry.space_group_name_H-M   'P 1'
#
loop_
_entity.id
_entity.type
_entity.pdbx_description
1 polymer ?
#
loop_
_entity_poly.entity_id
_entity_poly.type
_entity_poly.pdbx_seq_one_letter_code
_entity_poly.pdbx_strand_id
1 'polypeptide(L)'
;MAQANTPTPMENAAKPVQPEVPTNRLRTLLQELYSFFTRTDATHLEITKLLHAPQDTFLYHDTSALAIDHATAPRQSDLANLRDNTTKSPAQREAEKQDLVYVRLNDGDVGTVVNGGQATTETMVKAFEIVLEDERVRVVLVNIYGGIVRCNMVAESIIQAAARLGPLRCPMVVRLQGTNSEEGQRLIQESGLNLIAESDFE
;
A
#
# COMPACT_ATOMS: atom_id res chain seq x y z
N MET A 1 54.32 -56.23 -7.71
CA MET A 1 53.74 -56.28 -6.35
C MET A 1 53.19 -54.89 -6.06
N ALA A 2 51.87 -54.77 -5.96
CA ALA A 2 51.15 -53.50 -5.91
C ALA A 2 51.33 -52.82 -4.54
N GLN A 3 51.71 -51.54 -4.56
CA GLN A 3 51.76 -50.71 -3.36
C GLN A 3 50.32 -50.33 -2.96
N ALA A 4 49.99 -50.56 -1.69
CA ALA A 4 48.71 -50.25 -1.11
C ALA A 4 48.52 -48.72 -1.02
N ASN A 5 47.47 -48.21 -1.69
CA ASN A 5 46.97 -46.86 -1.48
C ASN A 5 46.54 -46.69 -0.02
N THR A 6 47.27 -45.85 0.72
CA THR A 6 46.81 -45.31 2.00
C THR A 6 46.00 -44.05 1.70
N PRO A 7 44.73 -43.95 2.11
CA PRO A 7 43.94 -42.75 1.86
C PRO A 7 44.46 -41.57 2.71
N THR A 8 44.55 -40.40 2.09
CA THR A 8 44.97 -39.12 2.69
C THR A 8 43.93 -38.60 3.71
N PRO A 9 44.33 -37.83 4.75
CA PRO A 9 43.44 -37.36 5.84
C PRO A 9 42.44 -36.26 5.45
N MET A 10 42.10 -36.10 4.17
CA MET A 10 41.22 -35.05 3.66
C MET A 10 40.02 -35.62 2.87
N GLU A 11 39.39 -36.68 3.41
CA GLU A 11 38.12 -37.19 2.90
C GLU A 11 36.99 -37.18 3.96
N ASN A 12 37.21 -36.51 5.09
CA ASN A 12 36.12 -36.12 5.98
C ASN A 12 35.54 -34.79 5.53
N ALA A 13 34.89 -34.78 4.37
CA ALA A 13 33.90 -33.76 4.07
C ALA A 13 32.81 -33.89 5.14
N ALA A 14 32.82 -32.97 6.12
CA ALA A 14 31.74 -32.84 7.08
C ALA A 14 30.45 -32.69 6.28
N LYS A 15 29.64 -33.76 6.25
CA LYS A 15 28.23 -33.66 5.85
C LYS A 15 27.64 -32.51 6.65
N PRO A 16 26.82 -31.62 6.06
CA PRO A 16 26.11 -30.63 6.86
C PRO A 16 25.33 -31.39 7.93
N VAL A 17 25.76 -31.26 9.18
CA VAL A 17 25.03 -31.77 10.32
C VAL A 17 23.79 -30.89 10.36
N GLN A 18 22.69 -31.38 9.78
CA GLN A 18 21.39 -30.80 10.08
C GLN A 18 21.21 -31.01 11.58
N PRO A 19 21.09 -29.95 12.40
CA PRO A 19 20.87 -30.15 13.81
C PRO A 19 19.60 -30.99 13.97
N GLU A 20 19.65 -32.06 14.77
CA GLU A 20 18.45 -32.74 15.21
C GLU A 20 17.67 -31.73 16.05
N VAL A 21 16.77 -30.99 15.38
CA VAL A 21 15.94 -30.00 16.06
C VAL A 21 14.95 -30.78 16.93
N PRO A 22 14.88 -30.51 18.25
CA PRO A 22 13.90 -31.17 19.12
C PRO A 22 12.48 -30.91 18.60
N THR A 23 11.86 -31.93 18.00
CA THR A 23 10.62 -31.80 17.21
C THR A 23 9.45 -31.24 18.03
N ASN A 24 9.41 -31.53 19.33
CA ASN A 24 8.30 -31.12 20.19
C ASN A 24 8.31 -29.63 20.53
N ARG A 25 9.46 -29.05 20.87
CA ARG A 25 9.58 -27.62 21.22
C ARG A 25 9.36 -26.73 20.00
N LEU A 26 9.93 -27.11 18.85
CA LEU A 26 9.70 -26.38 17.59
C LEU A 26 8.23 -26.43 17.21
N ARG A 27 7.58 -27.60 17.35
CA ARG A 27 6.14 -27.75 17.11
C ARG A 27 5.32 -26.83 18.02
N THR A 28 5.61 -26.78 19.31
CA THR A 28 4.92 -25.87 20.25
C THR A 28 5.09 -24.41 19.84
N LEU A 29 6.31 -23.98 19.51
CA LEU A 29 6.56 -22.62 19.05
C LEU A 29 5.76 -22.29 17.79
N LEU A 30 5.77 -23.18 16.78
CA LEU A 30 5.00 -22.98 15.55
C LEU A 30 3.49 -22.90 15.82
N GLN A 31 2.97 -23.70 16.75
CA GLN A 31 1.57 -23.63 17.17
C GLN A 31 1.25 -22.30 17.85
N GLU A 32 2.11 -21.82 18.76
CA GLU A 32 1.94 -20.52 19.42
C GLU A 32 1.99 -19.35 18.43
N LEU A 33 2.92 -19.38 17.47
CA LEU A 33 3.03 -18.37 16.41
C LEU A 33 1.81 -18.40 15.48
N TYR A 34 1.32 -19.57 15.13
CA TYR A 34 0.10 -19.70 14.34
C TYR A 34 -1.15 -19.20 15.09
N SER A 35 -1.27 -19.54 16.38
CA SER A 35 -2.33 -19.02 17.24
C SER A 35 -2.24 -17.50 17.41
N PHE A 36 -1.03 -16.94 17.51
CA PHE A 36 -0.81 -15.50 17.49
C PHE A 36 -1.28 -14.89 16.17
N PHE A 37 -0.76 -15.38 15.04
CA PHE A 37 -1.07 -14.90 13.69
C PHE A 37 -2.58 -14.83 13.43
N THR A 38 -3.30 -15.92 13.75
CA THR A 38 -4.75 -16.01 13.56
C THR A 38 -5.53 -15.10 14.52
N ARG A 39 -5.12 -15.01 15.78
CA ARG A 39 -5.79 -14.19 16.80
C ARG A 39 -5.62 -12.68 16.56
N THR A 40 -4.49 -12.26 16.00
CA THR A 40 -4.18 -10.85 15.74
C THR A 40 -4.63 -10.40 14.36
N ASP A 41 -5.27 -11.27 13.57
CA ASP A 41 -5.55 -11.02 12.16
C ASP A 41 -4.28 -10.58 11.38
N ALA A 42 -3.15 -11.23 11.65
CA ALA A 42 -1.90 -10.92 10.96
C ALA A 42 -2.00 -11.34 9.48
N THR A 43 -1.39 -10.54 8.60
CA THR A 43 -1.19 -10.88 7.19
C THR A 43 0.24 -11.33 6.91
N HIS A 44 1.18 -10.93 7.76
CA HIS A 44 2.58 -11.35 7.71
C HIS A 44 3.15 -11.49 9.12
N LEU A 45 3.85 -12.59 9.38
CA LEU A 45 4.61 -12.80 10.60
C LEU A 45 5.90 -13.53 10.23
N GLU A 46 7.03 -12.87 10.46
CA GLU A 46 8.34 -13.41 10.10
C GLU A 46 9.33 -13.32 11.26
N ILE A 47 9.95 -14.46 11.55
CA ILE A 47 11.08 -14.56 12.46
C ILE A 47 12.30 -14.90 11.61
N THR A 48 13.15 -13.91 11.36
CA THR A 48 14.34 -14.06 10.51
C THR A 48 15.48 -14.81 11.19
N LYS A 49 15.54 -14.77 12.52
CA LYS A 49 16.60 -15.45 13.30
C LYS A 49 16.01 -16.21 14.46
N LEU A 50 15.91 -17.53 14.29
CA LEU A 50 15.61 -18.46 15.35
C LEU A 50 16.89 -19.18 15.78
N LEU A 51 17.31 -18.94 17.01
CA LEU A 51 18.49 -19.54 17.61
C LEU A 51 18.08 -20.70 18.51
N HIS A 52 18.77 -21.83 18.37
CA HIS A 52 18.65 -22.94 19.30
C HIS A 52 19.70 -22.78 20.41
N ALA A 53 19.23 -22.62 21.64
CA ALA A 53 20.03 -22.52 22.84
C ALA A 53 20.08 -23.88 23.58
N PRO A 54 21.03 -24.10 24.50
CA PRO A 54 21.07 -25.30 25.34
C PRO A 54 19.75 -25.55 26.08
N GLN A 55 19.52 -26.79 26.51
CA GLN A 55 18.29 -27.24 27.20
C GLN A 55 17.02 -27.14 26.34
N ASP A 56 17.16 -27.32 25.02
CA ASP A 56 16.08 -27.29 24.03
C ASP A 56 15.28 -25.98 24.02
N THR A 57 15.94 -24.86 24.30
CA THR A 57 15.29 -23.55 24.32
C THR A 57 15.47 -22.86 22.97
N PHE A 58 14.41 -22.28 22.43
CA PHE A 58 14.52 -21.41 21.26
C PHE A 58 14.53 -19.95 21.71
N LEU A 59 15.51 -19.20 21.22
CA LEU A 59 15.57 -17.75 21.35
C LEU A 59 15.32 -17.17 19.97
N TYR A 60 14.37 -16.26 19.84
CA TYR A 60 14.26 -15.43 18.65
C TYR A 60 14.88 -14.07 18.96
N HIS A 61 15.69 -13.57 18.05
CA HIS A 61 16.27 -12.24 18.16
C HIS A 61 15.59 -11.33 17.14
N ASP A 62 14.67 -10.52 17.67
CA ASP A 62 13.86 -9.56 16.93
C ASP A 62 12.86 -10.20 15.94
N THR A 63 11.65 -9.63 15.87
CA THR A 63 10.70 -9.93 14.80
C THR A 63 10.91 -8.89 13.73
N SER A 64 11.52 -9.27 12.62
CA SER A 64 11.86 -8.31 11.56
C SER A 64 10.65 -7.83 10.76
N ALA A 65 9.53 -8.58 10.76
CA ALA A 65 8.30 -8.15 10.10
C ALA A 65 7.03 -8.75 10.75
N LEU A 66 6.16 -7.87 11.23
CA LEU A 66 4.78 -8.18 11.60
C LEU A 66 3.87 -7.20 10.87
N ALA A 67 2.92 -7.73 10.09
CA ALA A 67 1.86 -6.94 9.47
C ALA A 67 0.51 -7.46 9.95
N ILE A 68 -0.35 -6.55 10.38
CA ILE A 68 -1.72 -6.83 10.81
C ILE A 68 -2.69 -6.26 9.78
N ASP A 69 -3.76 -6.99 9.50
CA ASP A 69 -4.80 -6.52 8.58
C ASP A 69 -5.47 -5.25 9.13
N HIS A 70 -5.31 -4.14 8.41
CA HIS A 70 -5.86 -2.86 8.78
C HIS A 70 -7.39 -2.87 8.87
N ALA A 71 -8.06 -3.68 8.06
CA ALA A 71 -9.53 -3.78 8.07
C ALA A 71 -10.07 -4.31 9.42
N THR A 72 -9.19 -4.83 10.28
CA THR A 72 -9.53 -5.41 11.58
C THR A 72 -9.35 -4.44 12.73
N ALA A 73 -8.85 -3.23 12.47
CA ALA A 73 -8.68 -2.17 13.45
C ALA A 73 -9.92 -1.95 14.36
N PRO A 74 -11.18 -2.00 13.88
CA PRO A 74 -12.35 -1.84 14.74
C PRO A 74 -12.47 -2.88 15.86
N ARG A 75 -11.91 -4.09 15.67
CA ARG A 75 -11.91 -5.18 16.66
C ARG A 75 -10.53 -5.43 17.31
N GLN A 76 -9.49 -4.73 16.86
CA GLN A 76 -8.10 -4.83 17.31
C GLN A 76 -7.56 -3.45 17.72
N SER A 77 -8.33 -2.67 18.48
CA SER A 77 -8.00 -1.26 18.80
C SER A 77 -6.64 -1.10 19.48
N ASP A 78 -6.27 -2.04 20.37
CA ASP A 78 -5.00 -2.00 21.09
C ASP A 78 -3.82 -2.16 20.12
N LEU A 79 -3.93 -3.07 19.14
CA LEU A 79 -2.91 -3.26 18.11
C LEU A 79 -2.86 -2.09 17.12
N ALA A 80 -4.02 -1.51 16.78
CA ALA A 80 -4.09 -0.32 15.94
C ALA A 80 -3.36 0.88 16.57
N ASN A 81 -3.43 1.02 17.89
CA ASN A 81 -2.71 2.06 18.64
C ASN A 81 -1.19 1.86 18.67
N LEU A 82 -0.71 0.63 18.47
CA LEU A 82 0.73 0.32 18.37
C LEU A 82 1.29 0.52 16.96
N ARG A 83 0.48 0.97 16.00
CA ARG A 83 0.91 1.15 14.62
C ARG A 83 2.04 2.17 14.54
N ASP A 84 3.18 1.71 14.03
CA ASP A 84 4.28 2.59 13.70
C ASP A 84 3.88 3.49 12.53
N ASN A 85 3.76 4.78 12.79
CA ASN A 85 3.45 5.78 11.79
C ASN A 85 4.69 6.60 11.39
N THR A 86 5.88 6.31 11.94
CA THR A 86 7.11 7.10 11.73
C THR A 86 7.54 7.14 10.26
N THR A 87 7.24 6.09 9.50
CA THR A 87 7.57 5.96 8.07
C THR A 87 6.59 6.68 7.14
N LYS A 88 5.40 7.07 7.63
CA LYS A 88 4.41 7.78 6.81
C LYS A 88 4.77 9.25 6.64
N SER A 89 4.71 9.71 5.40
CA SER A 89 4.84 11.14 5.09
C SER A 89 3.67 11.97 5.62
N PRO A 90 3.84 13.28 5.84
CA PRO A 90 2.74 14.18 6.26
C PRO A 90 1.52 14.10 5.33
N ALA A 91 1.75 14.09 4.01
CA ALA A 91 0.70 13.98 3.00
C ALA A 91 -0.09 12.66 3.11
N GLN A 92 0.59 11.53 3.38
CA GLN A 92 -0.08 10.24 3.60
C GLN A 92 -0.97 10.25 4.83
N ARG A 93 -0.50 10.85 5.94
CA ARG A 93 -1.30 10.95 7.16
C ARG A 93 -2.51 11.87 6.96
N GLU A 94 -2.36 12.93 6.18
CA GLU A 94 -3.47 13.83 5.86
C GLU A 94 -4.51 13.15 4.95
N ALA A 95 -4.06 12.39 3.96
CA ALA A 95 -4.94 11.56 3.12
C ALA A 95 -5.77 10.59 3.96
N GLU A 96 -5.14 9.84 4.88
CA GLU A 96 -5.82 8.85 5.71
C GLU A 96 -6.92 9.45 6.60
N LYS A 97 -6.77 10.71 7.07
CA LYS A 97 -7.83 11.38 7.84
C LYS A 97 -9.11 11.62 7.02
N GLN A 98 -8.98 11.68 5.71
CA GLN A 98 -10.07 11.87 4.76
C GLN A 98 -10.51 10.55 4.10
N ASP A 99 -10.06 9.41 4.64
CA ASP A 99 -10.25 8.08 4.05
C ASP A 99 -9.70 7.97 2.61
N LEU A 100 -8.66 8.75 2.31
CA LEU A 100 -7.93 8.72 1.04
C LEU A 100 -6.68 7.86 1.16
N VAL A 101 -6.39 7.10 0.10
CA VAL A 101 -5.13 6.39 -0.05
C VAL A 101 -4.20 7.22 -0.93
N TYR A 102 -3.09 7.70 -0.35
CA TYR A 102 -2.06 8.43 -1.07
C TYR A 102 -0.75 7.66 -1.08
N VAL A 103 -0.15 7.53 -2.26
CA VAL A 103 1.16 6.91 -2.46
C VAL A 103 1.99 7.84 -3.32
N ARG A 104 3.07 8.38 -2.75
CA ARG A 104 4.03 9.17 -3.49
C ARG A 104 5.01 8.24 -4.21
N LEU A 105 5.07 8.34 -5.54
CA LEU A 105 6.04 7.62 -6.34
C LEU A 105 7.41 8.33 -6.33
N ASN A 106 8.48 7.55 -6.47
CA ASN A 106 9.84 8.06 -6.48
C ASN A 106 10.11 8.96 -7.69
N ASP A 107 9.54 8.62 -8.84
CA ASP A 107 9.75 9.30 -10.11
C ASP A 107 8.41 9.69 -10.77
N GLY A 108 8.50 10.60 -11.74
CA GLY A 108 7.35 11.11 -12.51
C GLY A 108 6.92 12.53 -12.12
N ASP A 109 6.16 13.14 -13.01
CA ASP A 109 5.62 14.51 -12.91
C ASP A 109 4.10 14.56 -13.17
N VAL A 110 3.43 13.39 -13.17
CA VAL A 110 1.98 13.28 -13.35
C VAL A 110 1.34 12.90 -12.02
N GLY A 111 0.48 13.77 -11.50
CA GLY A 111 -0.38 13.47 -10.35
C GLY A 111 -1.59 12.68 -10.80
N THR A 112 -1.96 11.61 -10.10
CA THR A 112 -3.12 10.79 -10.49
C THR A 112 -4.18 10.80 -9.41
N VAL A 113 -5.42 11.10 -9.78
CA VAL A 113 -6.60 10.96 -8.93
C VAL A 113 -7.54 9.96 -9.57
N VAL A 114 -7.76 8.86 -8.87
CA VAL A 114 -8.70 7.80 -9.25
C VAL A 114 -9.69 7.60 -8.11
N ASN A 115 -10.92 7.18 -8.39
CA ASN A 115 -11.90 6.93 -7.34
C ASN A 115 -12.68 5.64 -7.55
N GLY A 116 -12.84 4.88 -6.45
CA GLY A 116 -13.80 3.81 -6.32
C GLY A 116 -14.99 4.25 -5.45
N GLY A 117 -16.15 4.46 -6.08
CA GLY A 117 -17.43 4.40 -5.38
C GLY A 117 -18.08 5.71 -4.94
N GLN A 118 -17.36 6.72 -4.41
CA GLN A 118 -17.98 8.01 -4.03
C GLN A 118 -17.03 9.21 -4.21
N ALA A 119 -17.30 10.03 -5.23
CA ALA A 119 -16.53 11.23 -5.59
C ALA A 119 -17.24 12.51 -5.16
N THR A 120 -17.25 12.80 -3.86
CA THR A 120 -17.82 14.05 -3.35
C THR A 120 -16.88 15.22 -3.61
N THR A 121 -17.42 16.45 -3.56
CA THR A 121 -16.63 17.68 -3.72
C THR A 121 -15.53 17.76 -2.67
N GLU A 122 -15.81 17.44 -1.41
CA GLU A 122 -14.87 17.52 -0.29
C GLU A 122 -13.68 16.57 -0.46
N THR A 123 -13.94 15.32 -0.86
CA THR A 123 -12.85 14.36 -1.13
C THR A 123 -12.02 14.79 -2.34
N MET A 124 -12.63 15.38 -3.37
CA MET A 124 -11.91 15.90 -4.54
C MET A 124 -11.03 17.09 -4.19
N VAL A 125 -11.51 18.04 -3.38
CA VAL A 125 -10.68 19.16 -2.89
C VAL A 125 -9.44 18.62 -2.18
N LYS A 126 -9.62 17.70 -1.23
CA LYS A 126 -8.50 17.14 -0.46
C LYS A 126 -7.54 16.34 -1.33
N ALA A 127 -8.04 15.54 -2.27
CA ALA A 127 -7.20 14.81 -3.21
C ALA A 127 -6.34 15.76 -4.06
N PHE A 128 -6.93 16.84 -4.57
CA PHE A 128 -6.21 17.83 -5.37
C PHE A 128 -5.19 18.62 -4.53
N GLU A 129 -5.52 19.03 -3.31
CA GLU A 129 -4.55 19.68 -2.40
C GLU A 129 -3.31 18.79 -2.20
N ILE A 130 -3.52 17.53 -1.81
CA ILE A 130 -2.44 16.58 -1.54
C ILE A 130 -1.58 16.31 -2.79
N VAL A 131 -2.21 16.18 -3.95
CA VAL A 131 -1.48 15.95 -5.21
C VAL A 131 -0.69 17.19 -5.63
N LEU A 132 -1.28 18.38 -5.50
CA LEU A 132 -0.66 19.63 -5.94
C LEU A 132 0.44 20.15 -4.98
N GLU A 133 0.48 19.66 -3.73
CA GLU A 133 1.58 19.88 -2.79
C GLU A 133 2.94 19.35 -3.30
N ASP A 134 2.95 18.31 -4.14
CA ASP A 134 4.18 17.84 -4.78
C ASP A 134 4.53 18.75 -5.97
N GLU A 135 5.53 19.61 -5.79
CA GLU A 135 5.99 20.59 -6.79
C GLU A 135 6.41 19.96 -8.12
N ARG A 136 6.76 18.67 -8.12
CA ARG A 136 7.11 17.93 -9.35
C ARG A 136 5.92 17.75 -10.28
N VAL A 137 4.69 17.79 -9.76
CA VAL A 137 3.49 17.58 -10.57
C VAL A 137 3.34 18.71 -11.58
N ARG A 138 3.33 18.35 -12.86
CA ARG A 138 3.15 19.25 -14.01
C ARG A 138 1.81 19.07 -14.72
N VAL A 139 1.10 17.99 -14.44
CA VAL A 139 -0.27 17.74 -14.91
C VAL A 139 -0.95 16.78 -13.93
N VAL A 140 -2.25 16.94 -13.73
CA VAL A 140 -3.06 15.99 -12.96
C VAL A 140 -3.94 15.19 -13.90
N LEU A 141 -3.87 13.86 -13.85
CA LEU A 141 -4.81 12.97 -14.52
C LEU A 141 -5.90 12.57 -13.52
N VAL A 142 -7.13 13.00 -13.78
CA VAL A 142 -8.33 12.54 -13.07
C VAL A 142 -8.99 11.48 -13.92
N ASN A 143 -8.93 10.22 -13.51
CA ASN A 143 -9.50 9.11 -14.28
C ASN A 143 -10.52 8.34 -13.44
N ILE A 144 -11.80 8.44 -13.80
CA ILE A 144 -12.91 7.89 -13.02
C ILE A 144 -13.85 7.10 -13.92
N TYR A 145 -14.15 5.88 -13.49
CA TYR A 145 -15.16 5.03 -14.11
C TYR A 145 -16.43 5.04 -13.23
N GLY A 146 -17.43 5.81 -13.65
CA GLY A 146 -18.74 5.89 -13.03
C GLY A 146 -19.61 4.69 -13.38
N GLY A 147 -19.90 3.84 -12.40
CA GLY A 147 -20.92 2.80 -12.52
C GLY A 147 -22.25 3.30 -11.97
N ILE A 148 -22.45 3.06 -10.67
CA ILE A 148 -23.62 3.51 -9.90
C ILE A 148 -23.63 5.03 -9.77
N VAL A 149 -22.47 5.63 -9.47
CA VAL A 149 -22.32 7.08 -9.44
C VAL A 149 -22.22 7.58 -10.88
N ARG A 150 -23.12 8.51 -11.24
CA ARG A 150 -23.19 9.10 -12.58
C ARG A 150 -22.06 10.11 -12.79
N CYS A 151 -21.45 10.08 -13.96
CA CYS A 151 -20.30 10.91 -14.29
C CYS A 151 -20.61 12.40 -14.29
N ASN A 152 -21.85 12.82 -14.60
CA ASN A 152 -22.24 14.22 -14.51
C ASN A 152 -22.14 14.77 -13.07
N MET A 153 -22.54 13.98 -12.06
CA MET A 153 -22.36 14.34 -10.65
C MET A 153 -20.88 14.39 -10.25
N VAL A 154 -20.07 13.47 -10.76
CA VAL A 154 -18.62 13.48 -10.53
C VAL A 154 -17.97 14.71 -11.16
N ALA A 155 -18.38 15.07 -12.38
CA ALA A 155 -17.90 16.26 -13.07
C ALA A 155 -18.21 17.53 -12.28
N GLU A 156 -19.43 17.66 -11.74
CA GLU A 156 -19.81 18.77 -10.85
C GLU A 156 -18.90 18.84 -9.62
N SER A 157 -18.62 17.70 -8.96
CA SER A 157 -17.69 17.66 -7.81
C SER A 157 -16.28 18.12 -8.20
N ILE A 158 -15.76 17.69 -9.35
CA ILE A 158 -14.44 18.07 -9.86
C ILE A 158 -14.39 19.58 -10.14
N ILE A 159 -15.39 20.12 -10.83
CA ILE A 159 -15.47 21.56 -11.18
C ILE A 159 -15.54 22.40 -9.91
N GLN A 160 -16.38 22.01 -8.95
CA GLN A 160 -16.49 22.72 -7.67
C GLN A 160 -15.18 22.67 -6.88
N ALA A 161 -14.51 21.51 -6.86
CA ALA A 161 -13.23 21.36 -6.19
C ALA A 161 -12.15 22.24 -6.83
N ALA A 162 -12.02 22.19 -8.16
CA ALA A 162 -11.10 23.03 -8.92
C ALA A 162 -11.37 24.53 -8.70
N ALA A 163 -12.63 24.96 -8.70
CA ALA A 163 -13.00 26.34 -8.45
C ALA A 163 -12.64 26.81 -7.02
N ARG A 164 -12.76 25.95 -6.00
CA ARG A 164 -12.39 26.27 -4.61
C ARG A 164 -10.88 26.45 -4.43
N LEU A 165 -10.06 25.73 -5.20
CA LEU A 165 -8.60 25.85 -5.16
C LEU A 165 -8.10 27.14 -5.82
N GLY A 166 -8.95 27.81 -6.62
CA GLY A 166 -8.57 28.98 -7.38
C GLY A 166 -7.74 28.63 -8.62
N PRO A 167 -6.88 29.55 -9.12
CA PRO A 167 -6.06 29.30 -10.30
C PRO A 167 -5.15 28.08 -10.13
N LEU A 168 -5.43 27.01 -10.87
CA LEU A 168 -4.65 25.78 -10.83
C LEU A 168 -3.26 26.00 -11.44
N ARG A 169 -2.21 25.61 -10.70
CA ARG A 169 -0.80 25.73 -11.13
C ARG A 169 -0.50 24.93 -12.41
N CYS A 170 -1.23 23.85 -12.65
CA CYS A 170 -1.07 22.97 -13.81
C CYS A 170 -2.43 22.51 -14.35
N PRO A 171 -2.50 22.09 -15.62
CA PRO A 171 -3.74 21.55 -16.19
C PRO A 171 -4.16 20.24 -15.50
N MET A 172 -5.47 20.00 -15.47
CA MET A 172 -6.01 18.69 -15.11
C MET A 172 -6.69 18.06 -16.32
N VAL A 173 -6.21 16.88 -16.74
CA VAL A 173 -6.86 16.06 -17.76
C VAL A 173 -7.86 15.16 -17.06
N VAL A 174 -9.12 15.25 -17.44
CA VAL A 174 -10.24 14.57 -16.80
C VAL A 174 -10.83 13.57 -17.78
N ARG A 175 -10.77 12.30 -17.40
CA ARG A 175 -11.40 11.18 -18.07
C ARG A 175 -12.52 10.60 -17.21
N LEU A 176 -13.74 10.74 -17.70
CA LEU A 176 -14.94 10.14 -17.13
C LEU A 176 -15.50 9.07 -18.07
N GLN A 177 -15.74 7.87 -17.55
CA GLN A 177 -16.29 6.73 -18.29
C GLN A 177 -17.46 6.10 -17.56
N GLY A 178 -18.43 5.56 -18.29
CA GLY A 178 -19.63 4.91 -17.73
C GLY A 178 -20.89 5.77 -17.74
N THR A 179 -21.76 5.66 -16.73
CA THR A 179 -23.11 6.26 -16.74
C THR A 179 -23.05 7.78 -16.86
N ASN A 180 -23.75 8.36 -17.84
CA ASN A 180 -23.75 9.80 -18.16
C ASN A 180 -22.35 10.40 -18.41
N SER A 181 -21.40 9.61 -18.91
CA SER A 181 -20.03 10.07 -19.21
C SER A 181 -20.00 11.20 -20.23
N GLU A 182 -20.74 11.12 -21.33
CA GLU A 182 -20.82 12.19 -22.35
C GLU A 182 -21.24 13.53 -21.74
N GLU A 183 -22.27 13.51 -20.89
CA GLU A 183 -22.75 14.71 -20.18
C GLU A 183 -21.67 15.24 -19.22
N GLY A 184 -21.02 14.36 -18.45
CA GLY A 184 -19.93 14.73 -17.56
C GLY A 184 -18.75 15.37 -18.29
N GLN A 185 -18.34 14.80 -19.43
CA GLN A 185 -17.26 15.35 -20.26
C GLN A 185 -17.62 16.73 -20.81
N ARG A 186 -18.88 16.91 -21.26
CA ARG A 186 -19.38 18.22 -21.70
C ARG A 186 -19.32 19.26 -20.58
N LEU A 187 -19.72 18.91 -19.35
CA LEU A 187 -19.62 19.80 -18.18
C LEU A 187 -18.18 20.23 -17.91
N ILE A 188 -17.22 19.30 -17.98
CA ILE A 188 -15.79 19.62 -17.81
C ILE A 188 -15.35 20.62 -18.90
N GLN A 189 -15.66 20.34 -20.17
CA GLN A 189 -15.25 21.15 -21.31
C GLN A 189 -15.85 22.58 -21.27
N GLU A 190 -17.09 22.71 -20.80
CA GLU A 190 -17.80 24.00 -20.68
C GLU A 190 -17.43 24.78 -19.40
N SER A 191 -16.64 24.20 -18.48
CA SER A 191 -16.36 24.81 -17.17
C SER A 191 -15.55 26.12 -17.22
N GLY A 192 -14.80 26.36 -18.30
CA GLY A 192 -13.91 27.51 -18.43
C GLY A 192 -12.71 27.50 -17.46
N LEU A 193 -12.52 26.40 -16.72
CA LEU A 193 -11.37 26.17 -15.84
C LEU A 193 -10.23 25.51 -16.62
N ASN A 194 -9.05 25.38 -16.00
CA ASN A 194 -7.90 24.65 -16.57
C ASN A 194 -8.10 23.11 -16.48
N LEU A 195 -9.28 22.65 -16.94
CA LEU A 195 -9.71 21.27 -17.00
C LEU A 195 -9.87 20.88 -18.47
N ILE A 196 -9.26 19.76 -18.85
CA ILE A 196 -9.28 19.24 -20.22
C ILE A 196 -10.08 17.94 -20.19
N ALA A 197 -11.17 17.89 -20.94
CA ALA A 197 -12.01 16.70 -21.07
C ALA A 197 -11.39 15.73 -22.10
N GLU A 198 -11.14 14.48 -21.69
CA GLU A 198 -10.65 13.42 -22.57
C GLU A 198 -11.46 12.15 -22.40
N SER A 199 -11.88 11.52 -23.49
CA SER A 199 -12.69 10.30 -23.45
C SER A 199 -11.85 9.02 -23.47
N ASP A 200 -10.67 9.05 -24.08
CA ASP A 200 -9.81 7.88 -24.28
C ASP A 200 -8.36 8.11 -23.83
N PHE A 201 -7.53 7.08 -23.94
CA PHE A 201 -6.10 7.10 -23.65
C PHE A 201 -5.22 7.18 -24.91
N GLU A 202 -5.82 7.17 -26.10
CA GLU A 202 -5.13 7.27 -27.39
C GLU A 202 -4.76 8.71 -27.77
#